data_AF-A0A2V7YL21-F1
#
_entry.id   AF-A0A2V7YL21-F1
#
_cell.length_a   1.000
_cell.length_b   1.000
_cell.length_c   1.000
_cell.angle_alpha   90.00
_cell.angle_beta   90.00
_cell.angle_gamma   90.00
#
_symmetry.space_group_name_H-M   'P 1'
#
loop_
_entity.id
_entity.type
_entity.pdbx_description
1 polymer ?
#
loop_
_entity_poly.entity_id
_entity_poly.type
_entity_poly.pdbx_seq_one_letter_code
_entity_poly.pdbx_strand_id
1 'polypeptide(L)'
;MPPLVNALLIPDMPVAVWWLRDLPNEHEEYVETLLEPADRLIIDSVNFDSPADLMLVNRVAEKTTTTPADLNWVRLEEWRTATASVFDPPHMRGRLETIRRVRVAAGTSGSGFFGESVEALLYAAWISAQVGHEVDAQGKVEGPLGAIDYRIERRRQEKEIGGITYVEIGFEDGSCAFINRDRDRGVLMTTVDGIVSMPESVTRAVPCELDALIVKQLKRARGDQVLLKVLPVASRLANRVAA
;
A
#
# COMPACT_ATOMS: atom_id res chain seq x y z
N MET A 1 -13.23 21.88 10.10
CA MET A 1 -12.70 22.99 9.26
C MET A 1 -12.84 24.34 9.94
N PRO A 2 -11.81 25.22 9.88
CA PRO A 2 -11.90 26.60 10.34
C PRO A 2 -13.05 27.36 9.65
N PRO A 3 -13.73 28.31 10.33
CA PRO A 3 -14.88 29.04 9.77
C PRO A 3 -14.60 29.70 8.42
N LEU A 4 -13.36 30.17 8.22
CA LEU A 4 -12.92 30.78 6.96
C LEU A 4 -12.98 29.80 5.78
N VAL A 5 -12.65 28.53 6.00
CA VAL A 5 -12.64 27.54 4.90
C VAL A 5 -14.05 27.05 4.62
N ASN A 6 -14.89 26.89 5.64
CA ASN A 6 -16.30 26.55 5.44
C ASN A 6 -17.05 27.59 4.60
N ALA A 7 -16.72 28.88 4.75
CA ALA A 7 -17.31 29.96 3.96
C ALA A 7 -16.94 29.91 2.46
N LEU A 8 -15.90 29.14 2.08
CA LEU A 8 -15.46 28.98 0.70
C LEU A 8 -16.01 27.71 0.05
N LEU A 9 -16.67 26.84 0.81
CA LEU A 9 -17.25 25.61 0.27
C LEU A 9 -18.51 25.94 -0.53
N ILE A 10 -18.58 25.40 -1.74
CA ILE A 10 -19.79 25.46 -2.56
C ILE A 10 -20.76 24.43 -1.99
N PRO A 11 -22.00 24.81 -1.63
CA PRO A 11 -23.00 23.87 -1.15
C PRO A 11 -23.19 22.69 -2.12
N ASP A 12 -23.36 21.49 -1.57
CA ASP A 12 -23.62 20.24 -2.29
C ASP A 12 -22.52 19.77 -3.27
N MET A 13 -21.33 20.39 -3.25
CA MET A 13 -20.18 19.93 -4.02
C MET A 13 -19.24 19.06 -3.18
N PRO A 14 -18.70 17.96 -3.73
CA PRO A 14 -17.75 17.13 -3.01
C PRO A 14 -16.47 17.90 -2.71
N VAL A 15 -15.99 17.79 -1.48
CA VAL A 15 -14.81 18.47 -0.94
C VAL A 15 -13.69 17.44 -0.74
N ALA A 16 -12.59 17.65 -1.46
CA ALA A 16 -11.36 16.89 -1.26
C ALA A 16 -10.28 17.80 -0.67
N VAL A 17 -9.64 17.36 0.40
CA VAL A 17 -8.45 17.99 0.97
C VAL A 17 -7.24 17.23 0.45
N TRP A 18 -6.34 17.91 -0.25
CA TRP A 18 -5.04 17.35 -0.58
C TRP A 18 -4.00 17.82 0.44
N TRP A 19 -3.52 16.90 1.26
CA TRP A 19 -2.45 17.17 2.20
C TRP A 19 -1.10 16.84 1.56
N LEU A 20 -0.17 17.79 1.62
CA LEU A 20 1.17 17.63 1.10
C LEU A 20 2.11 17.23 2.24
N ARG A 21 2.96 16.23 1.99
CA ARG A 21 3.96 15.70 2.93
C ARG A 21 3.35 15.04 4.17
N ASP A 22 4.07 15.10 5.28
CA ASP A 22 3.75 14.55 6.59
C ASP A 22 2.50 15.20 7.20
N LEU A 23 1.77 14.39 7.97
CA LEU A 23 0.60 14.85 8.71
C LEU A 23 1.05 15.30 10.11
N PRO A 24 0.43 16.34 10.69
CA PRO A 24 0.83 16.85 12.01
C PRO A 24 0.33 15.89 13.09
N ASN A 25 1.07 14.81 13.28
CA ASN A 25 0.77 13.69 14.16
C ASN A 25 0.86 14.04 15.65
N GLU A 26 1.48 15.17 16.00
CA GLU A 26 1.42 15.77 17.35
C GLU A 26 0.05 16.38 17.69
N HIS A 27 -0.84 16.55 16.70
CA HIS A 27 -2.12 17.23 16.83
C HIS A 27 -3.28 16.44 16.18
N GLU A 28 -3.35 15.14 16.47
CA GLU A 28 -4.30 14.21 15.84
C GLU A 28 -5.77 14.69 15.90
N GLU A 29 -6.25 15.15 17.07
CA GLU A 29 -7.63 15.64 17.24
C GLU A 29 -7.94 16.89 16.41
N TYR A 30 -6.93 17.75 16.22
CA TYR A 30 -7.06 18.93 15.37
C TYR A 30 -7.17 18.52 13.89
N VAL A 31 -6.40 17.52 13.46
CA VAL A 31 -6.48 16.97 12.10
C VAL A 31 -7.85 16.35 11.84
N GLU A 32 -8.39 15.58 12.79
CA GLU A 32 -9.74 15.03 12.72
C GLU A 32 -10.78 16.14 12.55
N THR A 33 -10.76 17.14 13.44
CA THR A 33 -11.69 18.28 13.42
C THR A 33 -11.56 19.11 12.14
N LEU A 34 -10.33 19.24 11.63
CA LEU A 34 -10.05 19.92 10.38
C LEU A 34 -10.73 19.16 9.24
N LEU A 35 -10.47 17.85 9.13
CA LEU A 35 -10.89 17.04 7.99
C LEU A 35 -12.37 16.64 8.00
N GLU A 36 -13.03 16.57 9.16
CA GLU A 36 -14.39 16.02 9.28
C GLU A 36 -15.44 16.56 8.27
N PRO A 37 -15.41 17.84 7.84
CA PRO A 37 -16.30 18.36 6.78
C PRO A 37 -15.91 17.97 5.35
N ALA A 38 -14.77 17.33 5.12
CA ALA A 38 -14.30 16.90 3.81
C ALA A 38 -14.76 15.47 3.51
N ASP A 39 -15.16 15.22 2.26
CA ASP A 39 -15.51 13.87 1.80
C ASP A 39 -14.27 12.98 1.64
N ARG A 40 -13.12 13.58 1.28
CA ARG A 40 -11.90 12.85 0.94
C ARG A 40 -10.65 13.54 1.43
N LEU A 41 -9.75 12.76 2.02
CA LEU A 41 -8.37 13.15 2.31
C LEU A 41 -7.45 12.51 1.25
N ILE A 42 -6.86 13.31 0.38
CA ILE A 42 -5.83 12.87 -0.58
C ILE A 42 -4.46 13.08 0.05
N ILE A 43 -3.65 12.02 0.08
CA ILE A 43 -2.26 12.02 0.57
C ILE A 43 -1.36 11.28 -0.40
N ASP A 44 -0.05 11.50 -0.34
CA ASP A 44 0.94 10.63 -0.99
C ASP A 44 1.91 10.09 0.07
N SER A 45 1.65 8.86 0.53
CA SER A 45 2.32 8.25 1.69
C SER A 45 3.80 7.95 1.45
N VAL A 46 4.30 8.10 0.21
CA VAL A 46 5.74 8.09 -0.08
C VAL A 46 6.48 9.24 0.62
N ASN A 47 5.76 10.29 1.04
CA ASN A 47 6.33 11.45 1.73
C ASN A 47 6.17 11.38 3.26
N PHE A 48 5.81 10.23 3.82
CA PHE A 48 5.65 10.08 5.26
C PHE A 48 7.01 9.88 5.94
N ASP A 49 7.18 10.57 7.07
CA ASP A 49 8.43 10.61 7.80
C ASP A 49 8.46 9.50 8.86
N SER A 50 7.30 9.01 9.31
CA SER A 50 7.20 8.01 10.36
C SER A 50 5.95 7.10 10.27
N PRO A 51 5.93 5.96 10.99
CA PRO A 51 4.71 5.15 11.14
C PRO A 51 3.50 5.90 11.69
N ALA A 52 3.72 6.97 12.48
CA ALA A 52 2.65 7.75 13.08
C ALA A 52 1.77 8.42 12.02
N ASP A 53 2.32 8.75 10.84
CA ASP A 53 1.55 9.32 9.73
C ASP A 53 0.51 8.31 9.20
N LEU A 54 0.90 7.04 9.03
CA LEU A 54 -0.04 5.96 8.67
C LEU A 54 -1.08 5.72 9.77
N MET A 55 -0.68 5.80 11.05
CA MET A 55 -1.61 5.70 12.18
C MET A 55 -2.63 6.83 12.16
N LEU A 56 -2.22 8.06 11.87
CA LEU A 56 -3.11 9.21 11.76
C LEU A 56 -4.07 9.08 10.57
N VAL A 57 -3.60 8.60 9.42
CA VAL A 57 -4.50 8.30 8.28
C VAL A 57 -5.55 7.24 8.66
N ASN A 58 -5.13 6.17 9.35
CA ASN A 58 -6.06 5.15 9.84
C ASN A 58 -7.07 5.74 10.84
N ARG A 59 -6.59 6.58 11.76
CA ARG A 59 -7.41 7.25 12.77
C ARG A 59 -8.45 8.17 12.12
N VAL A 60 -8.08 8.97 11.11
CA VAL A 60 -9.03 9.77 10.31
C VAL A 60 -10.10 8.87 9.68
N ALA A 61 -9.71 7.72 9.12
CA ALA A 61 -10.64 6.77 8.51
C ALA A 61 -11.65 6.18 9.50
N GLU A 62 -11.24 5.98 10.76
CA GLU A 62 -12.07 5.38 11.81
C GLU A 62 -12.94 6.41 12.55
N LYS A 63 -12.44 7.64 12.70
CA LYS A 63 -13.03 8.66 13.58
C LYS A 63 -13.83 9.73 12.85
N THR A 64 -13.70 9.83 11.54
CA THR A 64 -14.39 10.83 10.73
C THR A 64 -15.19 10.18 9.61
N THR A 65 -16.01 10.97 8.91
CA THR A 65 -16.66 10.52 7.67
C THR A 65 -15.78 10.69 6.44
N THR A 66 -14.61 11.31 6.59
CA THR A 66 -13.64 11.59 5.52
C THR A 66 -12.95 10.31 5.08
N THR A 67 -13.01 10.00 3.79
CA THR A 67 -12.35 8.80 3.26
C THR A 67 -10.91 9.10 2.83
N PRO A 68 -9.89 8.37 3.34
CA PRO A 68 -8.54 8.47 2.81
C PRO A 68 -8.41 8.01 1.35
N ALA A 69 -7.49 8.63 0.64
CA ALA A 69 -7.11 8.37 -0.73
C ALA A 69 -5.61 8.55 -0.89
N ASP A 70 -4.86 7.46 -0.93
CA ASP A 70 -3.41 7.50 -1.05
C ASP A 70 -2.98 7.40 -2.53
N LEU A 71 -2.10 8.28 -2.99
CA LEU A 71 -1.51 8.21 -4.32
C LEU A 71 -0.53 7.04 -4.45
N ASN A 72 0.19 6.70 -3.38
CA ASN A 72 1.08 5.54 -3.35
C ASN A 72 0.29 4.22 -3.49
N TRP A 73 -0.90 4.15 -2.91
CA TRP A 73 -1.83 3.03 -3.10
C TRP A 73 -2.30 2.85 -4.56
N VAL A 74 -2.32 3.94 -5.33
CA VAL A 74 -2.62 3.91 -6.77
C VAL A 74 -1.42 3.39 -7.56
N ARG A 75 -0.18 3.78 -7.21
CA ARG A 75 1.05 3.22 -7.80
C ARG A 75 1.12 1.71 -7.60
N LEU A 76 0.65 1.25 -6.45
CA LEU A 76 0.61 -0.16 -6.10
C LEU A 76 -0.39 -1.00 -6.91
N GLU A 77 -1.26 -0.41 -7.72
CA GLU A 77 -2.29 -1.13 -8.48
C GLU A 77 -1.72 -2.19 -9.43
N GLU A 78 -0.61 -1.88 -10.10
CA GLU A 78 0.09 -2.81 -10.99
C GLU A 78 0.66 -4.02 -10.22
N TRP A 79 1.27 -3.79 -9.05
CA TRP A 79 1.76 -4.87 -8.19
C TRP A 79 0.61 -5.74 -7.69
N ARG A 80 -0.49 -5.15 -7.23
CA ARG A 80 -1.68 -5.90 -6.79
C ARG A 80 -2.27 -6.73 -7.92
N THR A 81 -2.30 -6.19 -9.13
CA THR A 81 -2.81 -6.89 -10.32
C THR A 81 -1.93 -8.07 -10.70
N ALA A 82 -0.61 -7.86 -10.75
CA ALA A 82 0.35 -8.92 -11.04
C ALA A 82 0.31 -10.04 -9.98
N THR A 83 0.13 -9.69 -8.72
CA THR A 83 0.00 -10.70 -7.66
C THR A 83 -1.30 -11.47 -7.77
N ALA A 84 -2.42 -10.79 -8.03
CA ALA A 84 -3.70 -11.47 -8.20
C ALA A 84 -3.64 -12.50 -9.35
N SER A 85 -2.96 -12.18 -10.45
CA SER A 85 -2.87 -13.08 -11.60
C SER A 85 -2.09 -14.37 -11.33
N VAL A 86 -1.16 -14.38 -10.36
CA VAL A 86 -0.52 -15.62 -9.87
C VAL A 86 -1.55 -16.63 -9.35
N PHE A 87 -2.67 -16.15 -8.82
CA PHE A 87 -3.71 -16.98 -8.21
C PHE A 87 -4.95 -17.18 -9.10
N ASP A 88 -4.96 -16.66 -10.33
CA ASP A 88 -6.04 -16.87 -11.30
C ASP A 88 -6.24 -18.35 -11.68
N PRO A 89 -5.16 -19.13 -11.95
CA PRO A 89 -5.28 -20.54 -12.27
C PRO A 89 -5.94 -21.33 -11.14
N PRO A 90 -6.91 -22.23 -11.41
CA PRO A 90 -7.64 -22.96 -10.37
C PRO A 90 -6.75 -23.72 -9.38
N HIS A 91 -5.62 -24.27 -9.84
CA HIS A 91 -4.68 -25.00 -8.99
C HIS A 91 -3.86 -24.09 -8.06
N MET A 92 -3.78 -22.79 -8.34
CA MET A 92 -3.07 -21.81 -7.51
C MET A 92 -3.93 -21.23 -6.40
N ARG A 93 -5.27 -21.20 -6.55
CA ARG A 93 -6.18 -20.54 -5.60
C ARG A 93 -6.04 -21.05 -4.16
N GLY A 94 -5.98 -22.37 -3.97
CA GLY A 94 -5.83 -22.99 -2.64
C GLY A 94 -4.50 -22.64 -1.97
N ARG A 95 -3.51 -22.18 -2.74
CA ARG A 95 -2.19 -21.84 -2.20
C ARG A 95 -2.16 -20.53 -1.42
N LEU A 96 -3.20 -19.70 -1.53
CA LEU A 96 -3.37 -18.50 -0.69
C LEU A 96 -3.34 -18.85 0.80
N GLU A 97 -3.98 -19.95 1.19
CA GLU A 97 -4.03 -20.41 2.59
C GLU A 97 -2.70 -21.02 3.06
N THR A 98 -1.82 -21.36 2.11
CA THR A 98 -0.52 -21.99 2.37
C THR A 98 0.64 -20.99 2.40
N ILE A 99 0.38 -19.68 2.30
CA ILE A 99 1.44 -18.66 2.33
C ILE A 99 2.18 -18.74 3.67
N ARG A 100 3.50 -18.94 3.60
CA ARG A 100 4.40 -18.98 4.76
C ARG A 100 5.36 -17.81 4.83
N ARG A 101 5.54 -17.10 3.71
CA ARG A 101 6.50 -16.01 3.61
C ARG A 101 6.10 -14.99 2.54
N VAL A 102 6.28 -13.72 2.84
CA VAL A 102 6.13 -12.62 1.88
C VAL A 102 7.35 -11.70 2.03
N ARG A 103 8.19 -11.64 1.00
CA ARG A 103 9.32 -10.70 0.93
C ARG A 103 9.04 -9.64 -0.11
N VAL A 104 9.22 -8.39 0.26
CA VAL A 104 8.99 -7.24 -0.61
C VAL A 104 10.23 -6.38 -0.59
N ALA A 105 10.88 -6.18 -1.74
CA ALA A 105 12.04 -5.32 -1.83
C ALA A 105 11.66 -3.93 -2.36
N ALA A 106 11.95 -2.90 -1.57
CA ALA A 106 11.78 -1.50 -1.94
C ALA A 106 13.12 -0.86 -2.31
N GLY A 107 13.10 0.02 -3.31
CA GLY A 107 14.24 0.87 -3.67
C GLY A 107 14.51 1.91 -2.58
N THR A 108 15.77 2.03 -2.14
CA THR A 108 16.19 3.03 -1.15
C THR A 108 17.33 3.92 -1.65
N SER A 109 17.36 5.16 -1.21
CA SER A 109 18.53 6.05 -1.37
C SER A 109 19.68 5.70 -0.43
N GLY A 110 19.37 4.96 0.65
CA GLY A 110 20.23 4.76 1.80
C GLY A 110 20.04 5.79 2.91
N SER A 111 19.09 6.73 2.77
CA SER A 111 18.78 7.76 3.78
C SER A 111 18.12 7.20 5.05
N GLY A 112 17.49 6.03 4.96
CA GLY A 112 16.64 5.48 6.02
C GLY A 112 15.27 6.14 6.13
N PHE A 113 14.90 7.01 5.17
CA PHE A 113 13.61 7.69 5.14
C PHE A 113 12.44 6.69 5.11
N PHE A 114 11.46 6.86 6.01
CA PHE A 114 10.37 5.91 6.20
C PHE A 114 9.51 5.75 4.93
N GLY A 115 9.18 6.87 4.27
CA GLY A 115 8.43 6.92 3.02
C GLY A 115 8.95 5.98 1.93
N GLU A 116 10.27 5.70 1.91
CA GLU A 116 10.88 4.77 0.95
C GLU A 116 10.45 3.30 1.15
N SER A 117 9.79 2.97 2.26
CA SER A 117 9.29 1.62 2.57
C SER A 117 7.78 1.52 2.54
N VAL A 118 7.06 2.64 2.37
CA VAL A 118 5.60 2.67 2.57
C VAL A 118 4.85 1.93 1.47
N GLU A 119 5.31 1.98 0.21
CA GLU A 119 4.66 1.20 -0.87
C GLU A 119 4.75 -0.31 -0.57
N ALA A 120 5.93 -0.78 -0.14
CA ALA A 120 6.15 -2.16 0.26
C ALA A 120 5.34 -2.58 1.50
N LEU A 121 5.19 -1.68 2.48
CA LEU A 121 4.32 -1.86 3.64
C LEU A 121 2.85 -2.01 3.23
N LEU A 122 2.35 -1.13 2.36
CA LEU A 122 0.98 -1.19 1.86
C LEU A 122 0.72 -2.47 1.06
N TYR A 123 1.70 -2.94 0.30
CA TYR A 123 1.63 -4.22 -0.41
C TYR A 123 1.55 -5.41 0.55
N ALA A 124 2.45 -5.46 1.54
CA ALA A 124 2.45 -6.51 2.56
C ALA A 124 1.11 -6.54 3.32
N ALA A 125 0.65 -5.38 3.76
CA ALA A 125 -0.64 -5.21 4.44
C ALA A 125 -1.81 -5.62 3.55
N TRP A 126 -1.76 -5.31 2.25
CA TRP A 126 -2.77 -5.75 1.28
C TRP A 126 -2.87 -7.27 1.18
N ILE A 127 -1.75 -7.99 1.02
CA ILE A 127 -1.77 -9.46 0.99
C ILE A 127 -2.43 -9.97 2.26
N SER A 128 -1.93 -9.53 3.42
CA SER A 128 -2.43 -9.94 4.74
C SER A 128 -3.93 -9.72 4.86
N ALA A 129 -4.44 -8.57 4.41
CA ALA A 129 -5.87 -8.25 4.44
C ALA A 129 -6.71 -9.07 3.44
N GLN A 130 -6.17 -9.46 2.29
CA GLN A 130 -6.91 -10.28 1.31
C GLN A 130 -7.08 -11.73 1.76
N VAL A 131 -6.04 -12.30 2.37
CA VAL A 131 -6.02 -13.71 2.77
C VAL A 131 -6.47 -13.93 4.22
N GLY A 132 -6.74 -12.84 4.96
CA GLY A 132 -7.23 -12.91 6.33
C GLY A 132 -6.16 -13.29 7.37
N HIS A 133 -4.90 -12.93 7.14
CA HIS A 133 -3.89 -13.06 8.18
C HIS A 133 -4.14 -12.06 9.31
N GLU A 134 -3.93 -12.51 10.54
CA GLU A 134 -3.97 -11.67 11.73
C GLU A 134 -2.61 -10.97 11.92
N VAL A 135 -2.64 -9.68 12.24
CA VAL A 135 -1.44 -8.89 12.53
C VAL A 135 -1.59 -8.27 13.90
N ASP A 136 -0.69 -8.59 14.82
CA ASP A 136 -0.71 -8.03 16.19
C ASP A 136 -0.10 -6.62 16.26
N ALA A 137 -0.12 -6.01 17.45
CA ALA A 137 0.39 -4.65 17.66
C ALA A 137 1.90 -4.51 17.40
N GLN A 138 2.65 -5.62 17.46
CA GLN A 138 4.09 -5.71 17.19
C GLN A 138 4.37 -6.09 15.73
N GLY A 139 3.34 -6.12 14.88
CA GLY A 139 3.43 -6.47 13.46
C GLY A 139 3.72 -7.96 13.19
N LYS A 140 3.59 -8.84 14.19
CA LYS A 140 3.66 -10.28 13.98
C LYS A 140 2.46 -10.73 13.18
N VAL A 141 2.71 -11.55 12.16
CA VAL A 141 1.69 -12.04 11.26
C VAL A 141 1.45 -13.52 11.52
N GLU A 142 0.18 -13.89 11.72
CA GLU A 142 -0.27 -15.26 11.88
C GLU A 142 -1.36 -15.55 10.84
N GLY A 143 -1.27 -16.70 10.20
CA GLY A 143 -2.32 -17.22 9.33
C GLY A 143 -2.84 -18.57 9.83
N PRO A 144 -3.72 -19.23 9.04
CA PRO A 144 -4.39 -20.47 9.44
C PRO A 144 -3.43 -21.59 9.85
N LEU A 145 -2.23 -21.59 9.29
CA LEU A 145 -1.23 -22.63 9.52
C LEU A 145 -0.11 -22.21 10.49
N GLY A 146 -0.20 -21.03 11.11
CA GLY A 146 0.78 -20.49 12.07
C GLY A 146 1.45 -19.19 11.62
N ALA A 147 2.62 -18.89 12.19
CA ALA A 147 3.35 -17.65 11.93
C ALA A 147 3.83 -17.54 10.47
N ILE A 148 3.81 -16.31 9.93
CA ILE A 148 4.18 -16.01 8.54
C ILE A 148 5.32 -14.99 8.52
N ASP A 149 6.38 -15.28 7.76
CA ASP A 149 7.55 -14.39 7.62
C ASP A 149 7.26 -13.28 6.61
N TYR A 150 6.74 -12.16 7.10
CA TYR A 150 6.67 -10.91 6.33
C TYR A 150 7.95 -10.11 6.51
N ARG A 151 8.62 -9.78 5.40
CA ARG A 151 9.87 -9.03 5.40
C ARG A 151 9.90 -7.97 4.32
N ILE A 152 10.31 -6.77 4.71
CA ILE A 152 10.58 -5.66 3.79
C ILE A 152 12.09 -5.50 3.69
N GLU A 153 12.61 -5.68 2.49
CA GLU A 153 14.02 -5.51 2.18
C GLU A 153 14.23 -4.14 1.54
N ARG A 154 15.26 -3.42 1.95
CA ARG A 154 15.67 -2.17 1.31
C ARG A 154 16.84 -2.45 0.39
N ARG A 155 16.67 -2.23 -0.91
CA ARG A 155 17.72 -2.40 -1.92
C ARG A 155 18.13 -1.06 -2.45
N ARG A 156 19.43 -0.74 -2.39
CA ARG A 156 19.92 0.54 -2.89
C ARG A 156 19.61 0.66 -4.39
N GLN A 157 19.02 1.77 -4.78
CA GLN A 157 18.67 2.07 -6.17
C GLN A 157 19.04 3.52 -6.49
N GLU A 158 19.48 3.77 -7.72
CA GLU A 158 19.75 5.14 -8.21
C GLU A 158 18.47 5.84 -8.68
N LYS A 159 17.41 5.09 -8.97
CA LYS A 159 16.11 5.55 -9.49
C LYS A 159 14.98 4.77 -8.82
N GLU A 160 13.75 5.31 -8.86
CA GLU A 160 12.55 4.68 -8.27
C GLU A 160 12.67 4.41 -6.76
N ILE A 161 13.21 5.39 -6.05
CA ILE A 161 13.32 5.34 -4.59
C ILE A 161 11.90 5.36 -4.00
N GLY A 162 11.65 4.46 -3.06
CA GLY A 162 10.32 4.20 -2.52
C GLY A 162 9.49 3.19 -3.29
N GLY A 163 9.90 2.85 -4.52
CA GLY A 163 9.20 1.90 -5.38
C GLY A 163 9.49 0.44 -5.01
N ILE A 164 8.48 -0.44 -5.11
CA ILE A 164 8.72 -1.89 -5.09
C ILE A 164 9.52 -2.30 -6.33
N THR A 165 10.51 -3.16 -6.14
CA THR A 165 11.37 -3.69 -7.20
C THR A 165 11.21 -5.20 -7.39
N TYR A 166 10.85 -5.90 -6.32
CA TYR A 166 10.76 -7.36 -6.28
C TYR A 166 9.79 -7.81 -5.20
N VAL A 167 9.01 -8.85 -5.49
CA VAL A 167 8.21 -9.57 -4.51
C VAL A 167 8.45 -11.07 -4.63
N GLU A 168 8.48 -11.73 -3.49
CA GLU A 168 8.48 -13.18 -3.39
C GLU A 168 7.42 -13.64 -2.38
N ILE A 169 6.62 -14.61 -2.79
CA ILE A 169 5.61 -15.28 -1.96
C ILE A 169 6.03 -16.75 -1.85
N GLY A 170 6.41 -17.18 -0.65
CA GLY A 170 6.78 -18.55 -0.35
C GLY A 170 5.60 -19.32 0.26
N PHE A 171 5.42 -20.56 -0.19
CA PHE A 171 4.33 -21.43 0.21
C PHE A 171 4.81 -22.58 1.11
N GLU A 172 3.86 -23.30 1.71
CA GLU A 172 4.15 -24.39 2.66
C GLU A 172 4.92 -25.56 2.03
N ASP A 173 4.66 -25.85 0.76
CA ASP A 173 5.34 -26.90 -0.01
C ASP A 173 6.77 -26.50 -0.44
N GLY A 174 7.26 -25.34 -0.01
CA GLY A 174 8.64 -24.85 -0.21
C GLY A 174 8.86 -24.10 -1.53
N SER A 175 7.89 -24.19 -2.43
CA SER A 175 7.81 -23.45 -3.69
C SER A 175 7.53 -21.96 -3.48
N CYS A 176 7.80 -21.17 -4.51
CA CYS A 176 7.75 -19.70 -4.46
C CYS A 176 7.16 -19.11 -5.74
N ALA A 177 6.36 -18.06 -5.58
CA ALA A 177 6.00 -17.14 -6.65
C ALA A 177 6.84 -15.86 -6.56
N PHE A 178 7.25 -15.36 -7.71
CA PHE A 178 8.12 -14.20 -7.87
C PHE A 178 7.46 -13.17 -8.75
N ILE A 179 7.56 -11.90 -8.38
CA ILE A 179 7.07 -10.77 -9.17
C ILE A 179 8.21 -9.78 -9.31
N ASN A 180 8.60 -9.49 -10.55
CA ASN A 180 9.74 -8.67 -10.88
C ASN A 180 9.33 -7.57 -11.85
N ARG A 181 9.87 -6.36 -11.67
CA ARG A 181 9.71 -5.30 -12.66
C ARG A 181 10.79 -5.42 -13.74
N ASP A 182 10.36 -5.64 -14.98
CA ASP A 182 11.19 -5.48 -16.17
C ASP A 182 11.07 -4.03 -16.65
N ARG A 183 12.12 -3.25 -16.38
CA ARG A 183 12.17 -1.81 -16.66
C ARG A 183 12.25 -1.51 -18.15
N ASP A 184 12.98 -2.32 -18.91
CA ASP A 184 13.19 -2.08 -20.34
C ASP A 184 11.88 -2.27 -21.11
N ARG A 185 11.03 -3.20 -20.63
CA ARG A 185 9.72 -3.48 -21.22
C ARG A 185 8.57 -2.72 -20.58
N GLY A 186 8.80 -2.09 -19.41
CA GLY A 186 7.75 -1.40 -18.66
C GLY A 186 6.64 -2.36 -18.21
N VAL A 187 7.02 -3.52 -17.66
CA VAL A 187 6.06 -4.56 -17.26
C VAL A 187 6.47 -5.25 -15.95
N LEU A 188 5.51 -5.82 -15.24
CA LEU A 188 5.72 -6.79 -14.17
C LEU A 188 5.60 -8.20 -14.72
N MET A 189 6.58 -9.02 -14.36
CA MET A 189 6.72 -10.42 -14.76
C MET A 189 6.48 -11.31 -13.55
N THR A 190 5.60 -12.30 -13.70
CA THR A 190 5.25 -13.27 -12.65
C THR A 190 5.82 -14.65 -13.00
N THR A 191 6.40 -15.35 -12.03
CA THR A 191 6.93 -16.71 -12.22
C THR A 191 6.69 -17.55 -10.97
N VAL A 192 6.37 -18.83 -11.13
CA VAL A 192 6.21 -19.80 -10.03
C VAL A 192 7.23 -20.93 -10.23
N ASP A 193 8.07 -21.19 -9.22
CA ASP A 193 9.05 -22.30 -9.18
C ASP A 193 10.04 -22.42 -10.34
N GLY A 194 10.41 -21.29 -10.94
CA GLY A 194 11.51 -21.24 -11.92
C GLY A 194 11.22 -21.93 -13.25
N ILE A 195 10.03 -22.51 -13.46
CA ILE A 195 9.54 -22.82 -14.79
C ILE A 195 9.22 -21.48 -15.43
N VAL A 196 10.16 -20.98 -16.24
CA VAL A 196 9.87 -19.90 -17.20
C VAL A 196 9.01 -20.53 -18.30
N SER A 197 7.76 -20.85 -17.98
CA SER A 197 6.72 -20.77 -18.98
C SER A 197 6.78 -19.32 -19.49
N MET A 198 6.67 -19.13 -20.82
CA MET A 198 6.39 -17.83 -21.42
C MET A 198 5.58 -16.99 -20.43
N PRO A 199 5.96 -15.73 -20.11
CA PRO A 199 5.44 -15.04 -18.93
C PRO A 199 3.94 -15.29 -18.78
N GLU A 200 3.57 -16.08 -17.76
CA GLU A 200 2.20 -16.56 -17.63
C GLU A 200 1.22 -15.39 -17.52
N SER A 201 1.74 -14.24 -17.06
CA SER A 201 1.10 -12.95 -17.11
C SER A 201 2.14 -11.85 -17.24
N VAL A 202 1.81 -10.81 -18.00
CA VAL A 202 2.56 -9.57 -18.12
C VAL A 202 1.63 -8.43 -17.73
N THR A 203 1.96 -7.71 -16.66
CA THR A 203 1.17 -6.52 -16.25
C THR A 203 1.90 -5.27 -16.70
N ARG A 204 1.23 -4.37 -17.42
CA ARG A 204 1.86 -3.11 -17.86
C ARG A 204 2.14 -2.20 -16.65
N ALA A 205 3.39 -1.78 -16.53
CA ALA A 205 3.88 -0.82 -15.54
C ALA A 205 4.14 0.51 -16.25
N VAL A 206 3.25 1.49 -16.06
CA VAL A 206 3.44 2.84 -16.61
C VAL A 206 3.70 3.79 -15.45
N PRO A 207 4.83 4.53 -15.44
CA PRO A 207 5.03 5.60 -14.48
C PRO A 207 3.85 6.56 -14.51
N CYS A 208 3.21 6.77 -13.36
CA CYS A 208 2.15 7.76 -13.23
C CYS A 208 2.71 9.03 -12.58
N GLU A 209 2.72 10.10 -13.35
CA GLU A 209 2.95 11.46 -12.89
C GLU A 209 1.90 11.89 -11.86
N LEU A 210 2.26 12.85 -11.01
CA LEU A 210 1.45 13.29 -9.87
C LEU A 210 0.05 13.75 -10.29
N ASP A 211 -0.05 14.50 -11.39
CA ASP A 211 -1.29 15.01 -11.95
C ASP A 211 -2.25 13.87 -12.36
N ALA A 212 -1.72 12.84 -13.03
CA ALA A 212 -2.49 11.68 -13.45
C ALA A 212 -3.07 10.91 -12.26
N LEU A 213 -2.34 10.80 -11.15
CA LEU A 213 -2.81 10.12 -9.94
C LEU A 213 -3.91 10.89 -9.23
N ILE A 214 -3.72 12.22 -9.09
CA ILE A 214 -4.72 13.09 -8.48
C ILE A 214 -6.00 13.03 -9.30
N VAL A 215 -5.91 13.15 -10.63
CA VAL A 215 -7.06 12.99 -11.53
C VAL A 215 -7.71 11.63 -11.36
N LYS A 216 -6.92 10.54 -11.24
CA LYS A 216 -7.46 9.19 -11.01
C LYS A 216 -8.20 9.09 -9.67
N GLN A 217 -7.71 9.73 -8.61
CA GLN A 217 -8.40 9.76 -7.32
C GLN A 217 -9.67 10.60 -7.35
N LEU A 218 -9.63 11.79 -7.94
CA LEU A 218 -10.78 12.69 -8.04
C LEU A 218 -11.90 12.12 -8.91
N LYS A 219 -11.57 11.31 -9.92
CA LYS A 219 -12.57 10.60 -10.75
C LYS A 219 -13.29 9.47 -10.00
N ARG A 220 -12.81 9.03 -8.83
CA ARG A 220 -13.47 7.96 -8.06
C ARG A 220 -14.67 8.52 -7.30
N ALA A 221 -15.87 8.06 -7.68
CA ALA A 221 -17.12 8.44 -7.03
C ALA A 221 -17.22 8.00 -5.56
N ARG A 222 -16.48 6.96 -5.15
CA ARG A 222 -16.49 6.43 -3.78
C ARG A 222 -15.08 6.24 -3.23
N GLY A 223 -14.99 6.16 -1.91
CA GLY A 223 -13.78 5.75 -1.21
C GLY A 223 -13.31 4.34 -1.58
N ASP A 224 -12.00 4.09 -1.50
CA ASP A 224 -11.42 2.78 -1.78
C ASP A 224 -11.60 1.86 -0.55
N GLN A 225 -12.56 0.94 -0.64
CA GLN A 225 -12.89 0.03 0.47
C GLN A 225 -11.77 -0.97 0.78
N VAL A 226 -10.89 -1.25 -0.20
CA VAL A 226 -9.75 -2.12 0.03
C VAL A 226 -8.70 -1.37 0.86
N LEU A 227 -8.42 -0.11 0.52
CA LEU A 227 -7.51 0.73 1.30
C LEU A 227 -7.95 0.83 2.77
N LEU A 228 -9.24 1.02 3.04
CA LEU A 228 -9.77 1.07 4.42
C LEU A 228 -9.52 -0.20 5.22
N LYS A 229 -9.55 -1.38 4.58
CA LYS A 229 -9.19 -2.66 5.23
C LYS A 229 -7.69 -2.82 5.44
N VAL A 230 -6.89 -2.19 4.58
CA VAL A 230 -5.43 -2.30 4.58
C VAL A 230 -4.79 -1.36 5.60
N LEU A 231 -5.34 -0.15 5.81
CA LEU A 231 -4.76 0.86 6.71
C LEU A 231 -4.49 0.33 8.13
N PRO A 232 -5.41 -0.35 8.83
CA PRO A 232 -5.14 -0.88 10.18
C PRO A 232 -4.00 -1.91 10.18
N VAL A 233 -3.91 -2.72 9.13
CA VAL A 233 -2.87 -3.75 8.97
C VAL A 233 -1.52 -3.08 8.67
N ALA A 234 -1.50 -2.08 7.80
CA ALA A 234 -0.31 -1.32 7.45
C ALA A 234 0.27 -0.57 8.66
N SER A 235 -0.59 0.08 9.47
CA SER A 235 -0.16 0.75 10.70
C SER A 235 0.51 -0.22 11.68
N ARG A 236 -0.02 -1.44 11.83
CA ARG A 236 0.58 -2.47 12.69
C ARG A 236 1.89 -3.04 12.14
N LEU A 237 1.97 -3.28 10.83
CA LEU A 237 3.20 -3.73 10.18
C LEU A 237 4.31 -2.67 10.20
N ALA A 238 3.96 -1.37 10.14
CA ALA A 238 4.92 -0.28 10.16
C ALA A 238 5.78 -0.25 11.43
N ASN A 239 5.22 -0.71 12.57
CA ASN A 239 5.96 -0.83 13.84
C ASN A 239 7.19 -1.75 13.75
N ARG A 240 7.20 -2.74 12.85
CA ARG A 240 8.37 -3.61 12.62
C ARG A 240 9.46 -2.97 11.77
N VAL A 241 9.10 -2.03 10.92
CA VAL A 241 10.01 -1.43 9.92
C VAL A 241 10.73 -0.20 10.49
N ALA A 242 10.17 0.39 11.55
CA ALA A 242 10.76 1.48 12.31
C ALA A 242 11.65 1.03 13.48
N ALA A 243 11.57 -0.23 13.88
CA ALA A 243 12.44 -0.85 14.90
C ALA A 243 13.77 -1.33 14.30
#